data_AF-A0A937BSC6-F1
#
_entry.id   AF-A0A937BSC6-F1
#
_cell.length_a   1.000
_cell.length_b   1.000
_cell.length_c   1.000
_cell.angle_alpha   90.00
_cell.angle_beta   90.00
_cell.angle_gamma   90.00
#
_symmetry.space_group_name_H-M   'P 1'
#
loop_
_entity.id
_entity.type
_entity.pdbx_description
1 polymer ?
#
loop_
_entity_poly.entity_id
_entity_poly.type
_entity_poly.pdbx_seq_one_letter_code
_entity_poly.pdbx_strand_id
1 'polypeptide(L)'
;MSAQRARIVERLERYNNPGTAREQLAELGDLSPYQHYKINTVSAFLHRALAKIAEGSYGRCDRCGGEIANARLLLVPAAVQCATCGQEEDRRPAHAR
;
A
#
# COMPACT_ATOMS: atom_id res chain seq x y z
N MET A 1 17.81 -9.96 24.49
CA MET A 1 17.16 -10.14 23.17
C MET A 1 18.11 -10.93 22.28
N SER A 2 17.74 -12.12 21.79
CA SER A 2 18.69 -12.99 21.07
C SER A 2 19.18 -12.37 19.75
N ALA A 3 20.46 -12.52 19.42
CA ALA A 3 21.07 -11.96 18.20
C ALA A 3 20.37 -12.45 16.91
N GLN A 4 19.80 -13.66 16.95
CA GLN A 4 19.00 -14.22 15.87
C GLN A 4 17.69 -13.44 15.66
N ARG A 5 17.00 -13.03 16.74
CA ARG A 5 15.78 -12.22 16.65
C ARG A 5 16.07 -10.84 16.06
N ALA A 6 17.18 -10.21 16.46
CA ALA A 6 17.59 -8.91 15.93
C ALA A 6 17.85 -8.97 14.41
N ARG A 7 18.55 -10.01 13.93
CA ARG A 7 18.82 -10.23 12.50
C ARG A 7 17.55 -10.49 11.69
N ILE A 8 16.60 -11.24 12.24
CA ILE A 8 15.32 -11.51 11.57
C ILE A 8 14.50 -10.21 11.45
N VAL A 9 14.43 -9.43 12.53
CA VAL A 9 13.74 -8.13 12.52
C VAL A 9 14.37 -7.16 11.52
N GLU A 10 15.70 -7.01 11.55
CA GLU A 10 16.45 -6.17 10.60
C GLU A 10 16.19 -6.58 9.14
N ARG A 11 16.10 -7.88 8.87
CA ARG A 11 15.82 -8.40 7.53
C ARG A 11 14.38 -8.16 7.09
N LEU A 12 13.43 -8.29 8.01
CA LEU A 12 12.00 -7.99 7.78
C LEU A 12 11.76 -6.48 7.57
N GLU A 13 12.44 -5.62 8.32
CA GLU A 13 12.40 -4.17 8.12
C GLU A 13 12.94 -3.77 6.74
N ARG A 14 13.97 -4.48 6.26
CA ARG A 14 14.53 -4.31 4.91
C ARG A 14 13.54 -4.69 3.80
N TYR A 15 12.69 -5.69 4.03
CA TYR A 15 11.59 -6.06 3.13
C TYR A 15 10.37 -5.13 3.20
N ASN A 16 10.22 -4.36 4.30
CA ASN A 16 9.09 -3.47 4.53
C ASN A 16 9.27 -2.04 3.96
N ASN A 17 10.41 -1.73 3.32
CA ASN A 17 10.62 -0.43 2.70
C ASN A 17 10.39 -0.53 1.16
N PRO A 18 9.38 0.18 0.62
CA PRO A 18 8.99 0.06 -0.79
C PRO A 18 10.03 0.72 -1.71
N GLY A 19 10.88 1.62 -1.18
CA GLY A 19 11.98 2.25 -1.92
C GLY A 19 13.10 1.27 -2.25
N THR A 20 13.54 0.48 -1.27
CA THR A 20 14.57 -0.56 -1.45
C THR A 20 14.10 -1.71 -2.33
N ALA A 21 12.83 -2.10 -2.26
CA ALA A 21 12.27 -3.11 -3.17
C ALA A 21 12.26 -2.61 -4.63
N ARG A 22 11.95 -1.33 -4.85
CA ARG A 22 11.99 -0.68 -6.17
C ARG A 22 13.39 -0.67 -6.78
N GLU A 23 14.39 -0.23 -6.03
CA GLU A 23 15.79 -0.15 -6.51
C GLU A 23 16.36 -1.53 -6.85
N GLN A 24 16.17 -2.51 -5.97
CA GLN A 24 16.77 -3.84 -6.13
C GLN A 24 16.13 -4.65 -7.28
N LEU A 25 14.85 -4.45 -7.56
CA LEU A 25 14.16 -5.17 -8.64
C LEU A 25 14.36 -4.52 -10.01
N ALA A 26 14.69 -3.22 -10.07
CA ALA A 26 15.12 -2.57 -11.31
C ALA A 26 16.47 -3.11 -11.81
N GLU A 27 17.35 -3.55 -10.90
CA GLU A 27 18.67 -4.13 -11.26
C GLU A 27 18.61 -5.59 -11.76
N LEU A 28 17.56 -6.35 -11.41
CA LEU A 28 17.42 -7.76 -11.76
C LEU A 28 16.87 -8.03 -13.18
N GLY A 29 16.40 -7.00 -13.88
CA GLY A 29 15.77 -7.14 -15.20
C GLY A 29 14.26 -7.47 -15.13
N ASP A 30 13.54 -6.92 -16.12
CA ASP A 30 12.08 -6.82 -16.31
C ASP A 30 11.20 -7.49 -15.26
N LEU A 31 10.83 -6.69 -14.25
CA LEU A 31 9.63 -6.97 -13.48
C LEU A 31 8.45 -7.18 -14.42
N SER A 32 7.74 -8.29 -14.23
CA SER A 32 6.46 -8.48 -14.92
C SER A 32 5.51 -7.32 -14.60
N PRO A 33 4.56 -6.99 -15.49
CA PRO A 33 3.56 -5.95 -15.25
C PRO A 33 2.83 -6.12 -13.90
N TYR A 34 2.60 -7.37 -13.49
CA TYR A 34 2.00 -7.69 -12.20
C TYR A 34 2.89 -7.33 -11.01
N GLN A 35 4.19 -7.63 -11.09
CA GLN A 35 5.15 -7.28 -10.03
C GLN A 35 5.28 -5.75 -9.91
N HIS A 36 5.35 -5.03 -11.04
CA HIS A 36 5.32 -3.57 -11.04
C HIS A 36 4.05 -3.02 -10.37
N TYR A 37 2.87 -3.55 -10.70
CA TYR A 37 1.61 -3.14 -10.08
C TYR A 37 1.59 -3.42 -8.56
N LYS A 38 2.04 -4.62 -8.15
CA LYS A 38 2.06 -5.01 -6.74
C LYS A 38 2.97 -4.10 -5.91
N ILE A 39 4.15 -3.77 -6.43
CA ILE A 39 5.15 -2.96 -5.72
C ILE A 39 4.75 -1.50 -5.70
N ASN A 40 4.45 -0.90 -6.86
CA ASN A 40 4.23 0.55 -6.93
C ASN A 40 2.84 0.96 -6.43
N THR A 41 1.83 0.12 -6.60
CA THR A 41 0.44 0.48 -6.30
C THR A 41 -0.03 -0.17 -5.00
N VAL A 42 -0.01 -1.50 -4.93
CA VAL A 42 -0.57 -2.22 -3.79
C VAL A 42 0.25 -1.99 -2.51
N SER A 43 1.59 -2.02 -2.60
CA SER A 43 2.45 -1.76 -1.45
C SER A 43 2.30 -0.34 -0.93
N ALA A 44 2.16 0.66 -1.82
CA ALA A 44 1.96 2.04 -1.44
C ALA A 44 0.66 2.23 -0.64
N PHE A 45 -0.45 1.64 -1.11
CA PHE A 45 -1.72 1.68 -0.37
C PHE A 45 -1.66 0.93 0.96
N LEU A 46 -0.94 -0.18 1.04
CA LEU A 46 -0.74 -0.90 2.30
C LEU A 46 0.04 -0.05 3.31
N HIS A 47 1.10 0.65 2.87
CA HIS A 47 1.86 1.53 3.76
C HIS A 47 1.02 2.72 4.22
N ARG A 48 0.20 3.30 3.35
CA ARG A 48 -0.74 4.35 3.75
C ARG A 48 -1.76 3.83 4.77
N ALA A 49 -2.30 2.63 4.57
CA ALA A 49 -3.21 2.00 5.54
C ALA A 49 -2.55 1.78 6.92
N LEU A 50 -1.30 1.30 6.95
CA LEU A 50 -0.54 1.13 8.20
C LEU A 50 -0.27 2.47 8.90
N ALA A 51 0.08 3.52 8.14
CA ALA A 51 0.26 4.86 8.69
C ALA A 51 -1.03 5.36 9.35
N LYS A 52 -2.18 5.15 8.72
CA LYS A 52 -3.49 5.54 9.27
C LYS A 52 -3.87 4.75 10.51
N ILE A 53 -3.44 3.49 10.63
CA ILE A 53 -3.61 2.73 11.87
C ILE A 53 -2.80 3.39 12.99
N ALA A 54 -1.55 3.75 12.73
CA ALA A 54 -0.70 4.44 13.70
C ALA A 54 -1.26 5.82 14.09
N GLU A 55 -1.86 6.55 13.15
CA GLU A 55 -2.53 7.84 13.36
C GLU A 55 -3.93 7.70 14.02
N GLY A 56 -4.48 6.49 14.13
CA GLY A 56 -5.86 6.26 14.61
C GLY A 56 -6.96 6.67 13.61
N SER A 57 -6.60 6.91 12.34
CA SER A 57 -7.50 7.36 11.27
C SER A 57 -7.88 6.25 10.28
N TYR A 58 -7.49 5.00 10.56
CA TYR A 58 -7.81 3.84 9.72
C TYR A 58 -9.32 3.67 9.55
N GLY A 59 -9.73 3.33 8.33
CA GLY A 59 -11.14 3.25 7.96
C GLY A 59 -11.79 4.58 7.55
N ARG A 60 -11.05 5.70 7.50
CA ARG A 60 -11.53 6.96 6.88
C ARG A 60 -11.10 7.07 5.42
N CYS A 61 -11.83 7.79 4.58
CA CYS A 61 -11.49 8.03 3.19
C CYS A 61 -10.48 9.17 3.07
N ASP A 62 -9.38 8.98 2.33
CA ASP A 62 -8.36 10.02 2.12
C ASP A 62 -8.87 11.20 1.26
N ARG A 63 -9.96 11.01 0.49
CA ARG A 63 -10.53 12.07 -0.35
C ARG A 63 -11.62 12.88 0.35
N CYS A 64 -12.59 12.21 0.96
CA CYS A 64 -13.77 12.88 1.54
C CYS A 64 -13.82 12.86 3.07
N GLY A 65 -12.89 12.18 3.75
CA GLY A 65 -12.88 12.03 5.21
C GLY A 65 -13.96 11.09 5.78
N GLY A 66 -14.93 10.68 4.97
CA GLY A 66 -16.02 9.77 5.36
C GLY A 66 -15.55 8.35 5.64
N GLU A 67 -16.43 7.52 6.22
CA GLU A 67 -16.09 6.14 6.59
C GLU A 67 -15.98 5.21 5.37
N ILE A 68 -15.04 4.29 5.44
CA ILE A 68 -14.89 3.17 4.50
C ILE A 68 -15.63 1.98 5.11
N ALA A 69 -16.55 1.41 4.34
CA ALA A 69 -17.35 0.28 4.81
C ALA A 69 -16.47 -0.87 5.33
N ASN A 70 -16.79 -1.41 6.51
CA ASN A 70 -16.05 -2.51 7.11
C ASN A 70 -15.93 -3.74 6.19
N ALA A 71 -17.00 -4.09 5.47
CA ALA A 71 -16.97 -5.17 4.48
C ALA A 71 -15.89 -4.96 3.40
N ARG A 72 -15.64 -3.71 2.99
CA ARG A 72 -14.57 -3.37 2.05
C ARG A 72 -13.20 -3.49 2.69
N LEU A 73 -13.03 -3.09 3.95
CA LEU A 73 -11.75 -3.22 4.67
C LEU A 73 -11.41 -4.69 4.95
N LEU A 74 -12.41 -5.54 5.18
CA LEU A 74 -12.21 -6.99 5.33
C LEU A 74 -11.75 -7.66 4.02
N LEU A 75 -12.27 -7.21 2.87
CA LEU A 75 -11.88 -7.73 1.56
C LEU A 75 -10.58 -7.11 1.04
N VAL A 76 -10.39 -5.81 1.27
CA VAL A 76 -9.25 -5.01 0.80
C VAL A 76 -8.74 -4.15 1.96
N PRO A 77 -7.87 -4.70 2.83
CA PRO A 77 -7.35 -3.98 3.99
C PRO A 77 -6.55 -2.72 3.65
N ALA A 78 -6.00 -2.65 2.45
CA ALA A 78 -5.27 -1.48 1.94
C ALA A 78 -6.18 -0.39 1.35
N ALA A 79 -7.51 -0.50 1.45
CA ALA A 79 -8.42 0.52 0.91
C ALA A 79 -8.22 1.87 1.62
N VAL A 80 -7.76 2.87 0.86
CA VAL A 80 -7.57 4.26 1.36
C VAL A 80 -8.71 5.21 1.00
N GLN A 81 -9.64 4.77 0.14
CA GLN A 81 -10.80 5.53 -0.31
C GLN A 81 -12.09 4.73 -0.14
N CYS A 82 -13.19 5.45 0.09
CA CYS A 82 -14.53 4.87 0.10
C CYS A 82 -14.93 4.40 -1.32
N ALA A 83 -15.97 3.58 -1.41
CA ALA A 83 -16.43 3.05 -2.69
C ALA A 83 -16.75 4.18 -3.67
N THR A 84 -17.51 5.20 -3.26
CA THR A 84 -17.88 6.33 -4.11
C THR A 84 -16.66 7.02 -4.71
N CYS A 85 -15.71 7.45 -3.86
CA CYS A 85 -14.50 8.14 -4.32
C CYS A 85 -13.60 7.28 -5.19
N GLY A 86 -13.49 5.97 -4.91
CA GLY A 86 -12.73 5.05 -5.74
C GLY A 86 -13.35 4.85 -7.12
N GLN A 87 -14.68 4.73 -7.20
CA GLN A 87 -15.38 4.61 -8.48
C GLN A 87 -15.27 5.88 -9.34
N GLU A 88 -15.24 7.06 -8.72
CA GLU A 88 -15.00 8.33 -9.42
C GLU A 88 -13.58 8.39 -10.01
N GLU A 89 -12.56 7.92 -9.29
CA GLU A 89 -11.18 7.89 -9.76
C GLU A 89 -10.99 6.88 -10.91
N ASP A 90 -11.56 5.68 -10.82
CA ASP A 90 -11.47 4.66 -11.88
C ASP A 90 -12.14 5.13 -13.19
N ARG A 91 -13.18 5.96 -13.09
CA ARG A 91 -13.86 6.56 -14.25
C ARG A 91 -13.06 7.70 -14.87
N ARG A 92 -12.05 8.24 -14.18
CA ARG A 92 -11.22 9.33 -14.70
C ARG A 92 -10.23 8.77 -15.74
N PRO A 93 -10.23 9.26 -16.98
CA PRO A 93 -9.29 8.80 -17.98
C PRO A 93 -7.84 9.05 -17.55
N ALA A 94 -6.99 8.01 -17.65
CA ALA A 94 -5.61 8.01 -17.18
C ALA A 94 -4.68 9.06 -17.86
N HIS A 95 -5.14 9.71 -18.93
CA HIS A 95 -4.40 10.70 -19.73
C HIS A 95 -4.77 12.17 -19.43
N ALA A 96 -5.56 12.44 -18.38
CA ALA A 96 -5.98 13.80 -18.02
C ALA A 96 -5.06 14.47 -16.95
N ARG A 97 -3.77 14.12 -16.90
CA ARG A 97 -2.79 14.68 -15.95
C ARG A 97 -1.61 15.31 -16.68
#